data_AF-A0A0B2AQU5-F1
#
_entry.id   AF-A0A0B2AQU5-F1
#
_cell.length_a   1.000
_cell.length_b   1.000
_cell.length_c   1.000
_cell.angle_alpha   90.00
_cell.angle_beta   90.00
_cell.angle_gamma   90.00
#
_symmetry.space_group_name_H-M   'P 1'
#
loop_
_entity.id
_entity.type
_entity.pdbx_description
1 polymer ?
#
loop_
_entity_poly.entity_id
_entity_poly.type
_entity_poly.pdbx_seq_one_letter_code
_entity_poly.pdbx_strand_id
1 'polypeptide(L)'
;MGGTPGYPPSSSAASGSPPTPPAEAKAANTSIGDLLSDVTQDLSTLMRQELALAKAEATQSAKRAGRGAGLYGGAGVAGHFTLLFLSIALMWALGSTAIGLGWSAVIVAIIWAIIGGILAARAKKDLESVKGLPRTADSMKKIPESLKPSEEPR
;
A
#
# COMPACT_ATOMS: atom_id res chain seq x y z
N MET A 1 27.42 -94.93 -8.43
CA MET A 1 26.93 -94.33 -7.16
C MET A 1 27.86 -93.15 -6.87
N GLY A 2 27.52 -91.87 -7.00
CA GLY A 2 26.22 -91.19 -6.99
C GLY A 2 26.28 -90.15 -5.87
N GLY A 3 26.54 -88.88 -6.18
CA GLY A 3 26.64 -87.81 -5.19
C GLY A 3 26.61 -86.43 -5.85
N THR A 4 25.41 -85.98 -6.23
CA THR A 4 25.12 -84.64 -6.74
C THR A 4 25.14 -83.61 -5.61
N PRO A 5 25.68 -82.39 -5.79
CA PRO A 5 25.55 -81.32 -4.81
C PRO A 5 24.09 -80.89 -4.67
N GLY A 6 23.52 -81.05 -3.46
CA GLY A 6 22.18 -80.59 -3.14
C GLY A 6 22.13 -79.08 -3.03
N TYR A 7 21.28 -78.45 -3.84
CA TYR A 7 20.86 -77.07 -3.60
C TYR A 7 19.90 -77.03 -2.40
N PRO A 8 19.95 -75.99 -1.55
CA PRO A 8 18.92 -75.78 -0.54
C PRO A 8 17.58 -75.48 -1.22
N PRO A 9 16.43 -75.83 -0.59
CA PRO A 9 15.13 -75.50 -1.12
C PRO A 9 14.98 -73.98 -1.24
N SER A 10 14.52 -73.52 -2.40
CA SER A 10 14.02 -72.16 -2.56
C SER A 10 12.88 -71.98 -1.56
N SER A 11 13.14 -71.26 -0.48
CA SER A 11 12.10 -70.81 0.43
C SER A 11 11.14 -69.97 -0.41
N SER A 12 9.93 -70.49 -0.62
CA SER A 12 8.82 -69.75 -1.18
C SER A 12 8.69 -68.48 -0.35
N ALA A 13 9.18 -67.37 -0.92
CA ALA A 13 8.94 -66.06 -0.38
C ALA A 13 7.43 -65.90 -0.40
N ALA A 14 6.82 -66.00 0.79
CA ALA A 14 5.46 -65.60 1.00
C ALA A 14 5.30 -64.22 0.36
N SER A 15 4.53 -64.15 -0.71
CA SER A 15 4.11 -62.93 -1.38
C SER A 15 3.17 -62.19 -0.43
N GLY A 16 3.74 -61.63 0.63
CA GLY A 16 3.10 -60.57 1.39
C GLY A 16 3.14 -59.34 0.50
N SER A 17 1.98 -58.96 -0.04
CA SER A 17 1.79 -57.67 -0.70
C SER A 17 2.43 -56.58 0.17
N PRO A 18 3.26 -55.68 -0.38
CA PRO A 18 3.83 -54.59 0.40
C PRO A 18 2.69 -53.83 1.10
N PRO A 19 2.85 -53.42 2.37
CA PRO A 19 1.84 -52.63 3.06
C PRO A 19 1.57 -51.38 2.21
N THR A 20 0.31 -51.20 1.82
CA THR A 20 -0.11 -50.04 1.03
C THR A 20 0.31 -48.78 1.78
N PRO A 21 1.04 -47.84 1.15
CA PRO A 21 1.39 -46.57 1.76
C PRO A 21 0.15 -45.92 2.41
N PRO A 22 0.28 -45.31 3.61
CA PRO A 22 -0.86 -44.73 4.32
C PRO A 22 -1.66 -43.73 3.47
N ALA A 23 -0.99 -43.07 2.52
CA ALA A 23 -1.61 -42.14 1.56
C ALA A 23 -2.57 -42.83 0.57
N GLU A 24 -2.23 -44.03 0.07
CA GLU A 24 -3.10 -44.81 -0.83
C GLU A 24 -4.28 -45.45 -0.08
N ALA A 25 -4.04 -45.93 1.15
CA ALA A 25 -5.12 -46.42 2.01
C ALA A 25 -6.09 -45.30 2.42
N LYS A 26 -5.59 -44.08 2.68
CA LYS A 26 -6.42 -42.90 2.94
C LYS A 26 -7.18 -42.48 1.68
N ALA A 27 -6.54 -42.45 0.52
CA ALA A 27 -7.18 -42.10 -0.76
C ALA A 27 -8.29 -43.10 -1.16
N ALA A 28 -8.12 -44.39 -0.88
CA ALA A 28 -9.14 -45.41 -1.14
C ALA A 28 -10.38 -45.31 -0.22
N ASN A 29 -10.28 -44.64 0.92
CA ASN A 29 -11.35 -44.47 1.91
C ASN A 29 -11.86 -43.02 2.03
N THR A 30 -11.26 -42.06 1.32
CA THR A 30 -11.64 -40.64 1.35
C THR A 30 -12.74 -40.40 0.32
N SER A 31 -13.87 -39.83 0.75
CA SER A 31 -14.94 -39.52 -0.18
C SER A 31 -14.60 -38.29 -1.03
N ILE A 32 -15.26 -38.13 -2.19
CA ILE A 32 -15.16 -36.91 -3.01
C ILE A 32 -15.56 -35.66 -2.20
N GLY A 33 -16.46 -35.80 -1.22
CA GLY A 33 -16.84 -34.72 -0.32
C GLY A 33 -15.69 -34.27 0.60
N ASP A 34 -14.88 -35.21 1.09
CA ASP A 34 -13.74 -34.91 1.95
C ASP A 34 -12.61 -34.21 1.17
N LEU A 35 -12.36 -34.63 -0.09
CA LEU A 35 -11.39 -33.95 -0.97
C LEU A 35 -11.82 -32.52 -1.31
N LEU A 36 -13.11 -32.31 -1.55
CA LEU A 36 -13.64 -30.96 -1.82
C LEU A 36 -13.58 -30.07 -0.57
N SER A 37 -13.81 -30.66 0.61
CA SER A 37 -13.66 -29.98 1.90
C SER A 37 -12.20 -29.55 2.13
N ASP A 38 -11.23 -30.45 1.90
CA ASP A 38 -9.81 -30.16 2.06
C ASP A 38 -9.34 -29.05 1.09
N VAL A 39 -9.73 -29.14 -0.20
CA VAL A 39 -9.40 -28.09 -1.19
C VAL A 39 -10.03 -26.75 -0.83
N THR A 40 -11.29 -26.73 -0.38
CA THR A 40 -11.97 -25.51 0.05
C THR A 40 -11.27 -24.89 1.27
N GLN A 41 -10.81 -25.73 2.20
CA GLN A 41 -10.07 -25.30 3.38
C GLN A 41 -8.68 -24.74 3.02
N ASP A 42 -7.98 -25.34 2.06
CA ASP A 42 -6.69 -24.85 1.56
C ASP A 42 -6.85 -23.51 0.83
N LEU A 43 -7.87 -23.37 -0.03
CA LEU A 43 -8.19 -22.09 -0.67
C LEU A 43 -8.56 -21.02 0.35
N SER A 44 -9.35 -21.36 1.38
CA SER A 44 -9.68 -20.43 2.47
C SER A 44 -8.42 -19.99 3.22
N THR A 45 -7.47 -20.90 3.41
CA THR A 45 -6.19 -20.64 4.06
C THR A 45 -5.31 -19.71 3.22
N LEU A 46 -5.18 -19.96 1.91
CA LEU A 46 -4.44 -19.09 0.98
C LEU A 46 -5.06 -17.68 0.92
N MET A 47 -6.38 -17.59 0.80
CA MET A 47 -7.07 -16.29 0.80
C MET A 47 -6.80 -15.49 2.08
N ARG A 48 -6.84 -16.14 3.24
CA ARG A 48 -6.50 -15.50 4.52
C ARG A 48 -5.04 -15.04 4.56
N GLN A 49 -4.12 -15.82 3.98
CA GLN A 49 -2.70 -15.47 3.91
C GLN A 49 -2.44 -14.27 2.98
N GLU A 50 -3.03 -14.25 1.79
CA GLU A 50 -2.95 -13.12 0.85
C GLU A 50 -3.53 -11.84 1.47
N LEU A 51 -4.67 -11.96 2.16
CA LEU A 51 -5.25 -10.84 2.93
C LEU A 51 -4.33 -10.37 4.06
N ALA A 52 -3.71 -11.30 4.79
CA ALA A 52 -2.78 -10.96 5.87
C ALA A 52 -1.53 -10.25 5.30
N LEU A 53 -1.01 -10.71 4.17
CA LEU A 53 0.13 -10.11 3.48
C LEU A 53 -0.23 -8.73 2.94
N ALA A 54 -1.34 -8.60 2.19
CA ALA A 54 -1.81 -7.32 1.67
C ALA A 54 -2.08 -6.32 2.80
N LYS A 55 -2.64 -6.77 3.93
CA LYS A 55 -2.82 -5.94 5.13
C LYS A 55 -1.47 -5.49 5.71
N ALA A 56 -0.48 -6.38 5.78
CA ALA A 56 0.85 -6.05 6.26
C ALA A 56 1.55 -5.03 5.36
N GLU A 57 1.49 -5.22 4.04
CA GLU A 57 2.08 -4.32 3.05
C GLU A 57 1.37 -2.96 3.02
N ALA A 58 0.03 -2.94 3.09
CA ALA A 58 -0.74 -1.72 3.22
C ALA A 58 -0.40 -0.95 4.51
N THR A 59 -0.25 -1.66 5.63
CA THR A 59 0.16 -1.06 6.92
C THR A 59 1.57 -0.49 6.85
N GLN A 60 2.51 -1.22 6.25
CA GLN A 60 3.89 -0.76 6.08
C GLN A 60 3.95 0.45 5.16
N SER A 61 3.19 0.44 4.06
CA SER A 61 3.05 1.56 3.13
C SER A 61 2.45 2.79 3.83
N ALA A 62 1.37 2.61 4.60
CA ALA A 62 0.76 3.68 5.39
C ALA A 62 1.72 4.26 6.43
N LYS A 63 2.52 3.42 7.10
CA LYS A 63 3.53 3.89 8.07
C LYS A 63 4.64 4.68 7.39
N ARG A 64 5.13 4.23 6.22
CA ARG A 64 6.14 4.95 5.43
C ARG A 64 5.60 6.29 4.92
N ALA A 65 4.39 6.29 4.35
CA ALA A 65 3.72 7.49 3.89
C ALA A 65 3.45 8.46 5.05
N GLY A 66 2.97 7.97 6.20
CA GLY A 66 2.72 8.76 7.40
C GLY A 66 3.99 9.37 7.99
N ARG A 67 5.10 8.62 8.03
CA ARG A 67 6.42 9.16 8.44
C ARG A 67 6.89 10.23 7.45
N GLY A 68 6.77 9.98 6.15
CA GLY A 68 7.10 10.97 5.12
C GLY A 68 6.31 12.25 5.28
N ALA A 69 4.98 12.14 5.36
CA ALA A 69 4.08 13.28 5.59
C ALA A 69 4.40 14.02 6.89
N GLY A 70 4.69 13.30 7.98
CA GLY A 70 5.09 13.90 9.26
C GLY A 70 6.41 14.66 9.17
N LEU A 71 7.43 14.10 8.51
CA LEU A 71 8.71 14.77 8.28
C LEU A 71 8.56 16.02 7.40
N TYR A 72 7.81 15.93 6.30
CA TYR A 72 7.55 17.09 5.45
C TYR A 72 6.71 18.15 6.15
N GLY A 73 5.73 17.76 6.96
CA GLY A 73 4.96 18.68 7.81
C GLY A 73 5.86 19.40 8.81
N GLY A 74 6.70 18.65 9.53
CA GLY A 74 7.68 19.22 10.46
C GLY A 74 8.70 20.14 9.76
N ALA A 75 9.21 19.75 8.60
CA ALA A 75 10.10 20.58 7.79
C ALA A 75 9.42 21.86 7.30
N GLY A 76 8.13 21.80 6.95
CA GLY A 76 7.34 22.98 6.61
C GLY A 76 7.24 23.97 7.78
N VAL A 77 6.93 23.48 8.98
CA VAL A 77 6.86 24.33 10.19
C VAL A 77 8.23 24.90 10.55
N ALA A 78 9.27 24.07 10.58
CA ALA A 78 10.64 24.52 10.86
C ALA A 78 11.15 25.53 9.82
N GLY A 79 10.86 25.28 8.54
CA GLY A 79 11.16 26.19 7.44
C GLY A 79 10.43 27.53 7.58
N HIS A 80 9.15 27.52 7.97
CA HIS A 80 8.38 28.74 8.23
C HIS A 80 9.01 29.60 9.33
N PHE A 81 9.36 29.00 10.48
CA PHE A 81 10.04 29.73 11.56
C PHE A 81 11.44 30.22 11.16
N THR A 82 12.19 29.42 10.40
CA THR A 82 13.49 29.82 9.88
C THR A 82 13.37 31.08 9.01
N LEU A 83 12.38 31.10 8.11
CA LEU A 83 12.09 32.25 7.25
C LEU A 83 11.62 33.47 8.05
N LEU A 84 10.81 33.28 9.09
CA LEU A 84 10.40 34.35 10.01
C LEU A 84 11.61 34.99 10.70
N PHE A 85 12.48 34.18 11.31
CA PHE A 85 13.66 34.70 12.01
C PHE A 85 14.66 35.34 11.06
N LEU A 86 14.88 34.77 9.87
CA LEU A 86 15.69 35.42 8.83
C LEU A 86 15.11 36.76 8.39
N SER A 87 13.78 36.90 8.32
CA SER A 87 13.14 38.17 7.96
C SER A 87 13.36 39.24 9.02
N ILE A 88 13.24 38.87 10.31
CA ILE A 88 13.50 39.77 11.43
C ILE A 88 14.99 40.16 11.46
N ALA A 89 15.89 39.18 11.28
CA ALA A 89 17.33 39.41 11.24
C ALA A 89 17.71 40.34 10.07
N LEU A 90 17.13 40.14 8.88
CA LEU A 90 17.34 40.99 7.72
C LEU A 90 16.82 42.41 7.97
N MET A 91 15.64 42.55 8.56
CA MET A 91 15.09 43.85 8.94
C MET A 91 16.01 44.60 9.90
N TRP A 92 16.55 43.91 10.92
CA TRP A 92 17.50 44.49 11.87
C TRP A 92 18.85 44.83 11.21
N ALA A 93 19.37 43.95 10.36
CA ALA A 93 20.62 44.17 9.64
C ALA A 93 20.52 45.41 8.74
N LEU A 94 19.46 45.52 7.93
CA LEU A 94 19.20 46.70 7.10
C LEU A 94 18.90 47.94 7.96
N GLY A 95 18.16 47.75 9.05
CA GLY A 95 17.77 48.83 9.97
C GLY A 95 18.95 49.46 10.71
N SER A 96 20.05 48.73 10.87
CA SER A 96 21.30 49.22 11.45
C SER A 96 22.08 50.17 10.53
N THR A 97 21.66 50.29 9.25
CA THR A 97 22.21 51.23 8.28
C THR A 97 21.46 52.56 8.27
N ALA A 98 21.85 53.50 7.41
CA ALA A 98 21.17 54.79 7.24
C ALA A 98 19.71 54.68 6.74
N ILE A 99 19.24 53.49 6.33
CA ILE A 99 17.88 53.23 5.84
C ILE A 99 16.83 53.29 6.98
N GLY A 100 17.21 52.91 8.20
CA GLY A 100 16.31 52.82 9.36
C GLY A 100 15.34 51.64 9.32
N LEU A 101 14.77 51.29 10.48
CA LEU A 101 13.95 50.08 10.65
C LEU A 101 12.65 50.11 9.82
N GLY A 102 12.01 51.28 9.67
CA GLY A 102 10.75 51.41 8.94
C GLY A 102 10.90 51.04 7.46
N TRP A 103 11.86 51.63 6.76
CA TRP A 103 12.13 51.31 5.36
C TRP A 103 12.70 49.90 5.16
N SER A 104 13.43 49.40 6.15
CA SER A 104 13.89 48.00 6.16
C SER A 104 12.72 47.01 6.18
N ALA A 105 11.69 47.27 6.98
CA ALA A 105 10.47 46.46 7.00
C ALA A 105 9.74 46.48 5.65
N VAL A 106 9.68 47.64 4.99
CA VAL A 106 9.07 47.77 3.65
C VAL A 106 9.84 46.94 2.61
N ILE A 107 11.17 46.99 2.62
CA ILE A 107 12.00 46.18 1.71
C ILE A 107 11.74 44.69 1.93
N VAL A 108 11.75 44.23 3.17
CA VAL A 108 11.46 42.82 3.51
C VAL A 108 10.05 42.42 3.07
N ALA A 109 9.05 43.30 3.24
CA ALA A 109 7.69 43.07 2.78
C ALA A 109 7.59 42.94 1.25
N ILE A 110 8.31 43.78 0.50
CA ILE A 110 8.37 43.69 -0.97
C ILE A 110 8.99 42.36 -1.42
N ILE A 111 10.08 41.92 -0.76
CA ILE A 111 10.71 40.62 -1.04
C ILE A 111 9.69 39.49 -0.87
N TRP A 112 8.95 39.48 0.24
CA TRP A 112 7.90 38.48 0.47
C TRP A 112 6.73 38.59 -0.49
N ALA A 113 6.33 39.79 -0.91
CA ALA A 113 5.29 39.98 -1.91
C ALA A 113 5.69 39.36 -3.26
N ILE A 114 6.96 39.53 -3.67
CA ILE A 114 7.49 38.91 -4.90
C ILE A 114 7.51 37.39 -4.78
N ILE A 115 8.07 36.85 -3.68
CA ILE A 115 8.13 35.40 -3.44
C ILE A 115 6.71 34.81 -3.42
N GLY A 116 5.80 35.42 -2.66
CA GLY A 116 4.40 35.01 -2.57
C GLY A 116 3.68 35.06 -3.90
N GLY A 117 3.90 36.12 -4.69
CA GLY A 117 3.36 36.25 -6.04
C GLY A 117 3.83 35.12 -6.97
N ILE A 118 5.12 34.79 -6.96
CA ILE A 118 5.67 33.67 -7.75
C ILE A 118 5.08 32.33 -7.30
N LEU A 119 5.01 32.08 -5.99
CA LEU A 119 4.45 30.85 -5.44
C LEU A 119 2.97 30.71 -5.80
N ALA A 120 2.18 31.77 -5.64
CA ALA A 120 0.76 31.78 -6.01
C ALA A 120 0.57 31.54 -7.51
N ALA A 121 1.40 32.14 -8.37
CA ALA A 121 1.34 31.92 -9.81
C ALA A 121 1.66 30.47 -10.20
N ARG A 122 2.67 29.85 -9.57
CA ARG A 122 3.00 28.43 -9.78
C ARG A 122 1.89 27.52 -9.27
N ALA A 123 1.40 27.74 -8.05
CA ALA A 123 0.30 26.97 -7.47
C ALA A 123 -0.96 27.04 -8.36
N LYS A 124 -1.28 28.22 -8.92
CA LYS A 124 -2.38 28.38 -9.87
C LYS A 124 -2.16 27.51 -11.13
N LYS A 125 -0.97 27.56 -11.72
CA LYS A 125 -0.63 26.75 -12.91
C LYS A 125 -0.72 25.24 -12.64
N ASP A 126 -0.23 24.80 -11.48
CA ASP A 126 -0.27 23.38 -11.10
C ASP A 126 -1.72 22.92 -10.87
N LEU A 127 -2.54 23.72 -10.20
CA LEU A 127 -3.97 23.43 -10.01
C LEU A 127 -4.76 23.42 -11.32
N GLU A 128 -4.41 24.30 -12.27
CA GLU A 128 -4.99 24.29 -13.62
C GLU A 128 -4.61 23.02 -14.39
N SER A 129 -3.39 22.50 -14.22
CA SER A 129 -2.98 21.22 -14.82
C SER A 129 -3.73 20.02 -14.24
N VAL A 130 -4.06 20.04 -12.95
CA VAL A 130 -4.83 18.98 -12.28
C VAL A 130 -6.32 19.02 -12.63
N LYS A 131 -6.88 20.21 -12.91
CA LYS A 131 -8.26 20.36 -13.44
C LYS A 131 -8.48 19.71 -14.81
N GLY A 132 -7.41 19.29 -15.50
CA GLY A 132 -7.42 18.52 -16.74
C GLY A 132 -7.77 17.03 -16.61
N LEU A 133 -8.42 16.58 -15.51
CA LEU A 133 -9.03 15.25 -15.38
C LEU A 133 -10.57 15.31 -15.56
N PRO A 134 -11.10 15.68 -16.76
CA PRO A 134 -12.55 15.77 -17.00
C PRO A 134 -13.26 14.41 -16.97
N ARG A 135 -12.53 13.29 -17.07
CA ARG A 135 -13.15 11.96 -17.14
C ARG A 135 -13.81 11.48 -15.85
N THR A 136 -13.41 12.00 -14.69
CA THR A 136 -14.01 11.61 -13.40
C THR A 136 -15.20 12.51 -13.04
N ALA A 137 -15.17 13.78 -13.41
CA ALA A 137 -16.28 14.70 -13.21
C ALA A 137 -17.45 14.47 -14.18
N ASP A 138 -17.17 14.13 -15.46
CA ASP A 138 -18.21 13.80 -16.43
C ASP A 138 -18.89 12.46 -16.16
N SER A 139 -18.17 11.50 -15.55
CA SER A 139 -18.75 10.22 -15.12
C SER A 139 -19.73 10.39 -13.94
N MET A 140 -19.50 11.36 -13.05
CA MET A 140 -20.42 11.71 -11.96
C MET A 140 -21.66 12.47 -12.45
N LYS A 141 -21.53 13.30 -13.49
CA LYS A 141 -22.67 13.98 -14.15
C LYS A 141 -23.51 13.04 -15.03
N LYS A 142 -22.99 11.84 -15.33
CA LYS A 142 -23.67 10.78 -16.10
C LYS A 142 -24.29 9.69 -15.21
N ILE A 143 -24.53 9.94 -13.92
CA ILE A 143 -25.39 9.08 -13.12
C ILE A 143 -26.84 9.52 -13.41
N PRO A 144 -27.60 8.83 -14.29
CA PRO A 144 -29.00 9.14 -14.53
C PRO A 144 -29.80 9.03 -13.23
N GLU A 145 -30.85 9.85 -13.11
CA GLU A 145 -31.83 9.79 -12.01
C GLU A 145 -32.54 8.42 -11.86
N SER A 146 -32.25 7.44 -12.71
CA SER A 146 -32.79 6.08 -12.65
C SER A 146 -32.26 5.22 -11.49
N LEU A 147 -31.37 5.76 -10.65
CA LEU A 147 -31.01 5.18 -9.35
C LEU A 147 -31.80 5.76 -8.18
N LYS A 148 -32.97 6.35 -8.42
CA LYS A 148 -34.00 6.46 -7.38
C LYS A 148 -34.55 5.05 -7.12
N PRO A 149 -34.34 4.45 -5.94
CA PRO A 149 -35.07 3.25 -5.57
C PRO A 149 -36.55 3.60 -5.62
N SER A 150 -37.31 2.93 -6.46
CA SER A 150 -38.77 3.01 -6.44
C SER A 150 -39.20 2.63 -5.03
N GLU A 151 -39.73 3.59 -4.26
CA GLU A 151 -40.53 3.24 -3.10
C GLU A 151 -41.74 2.48 -3.64
N GLU A 152 -41.69 1.16 -3.49
CA GLU A 152 -42.78 0.24 -3.79
C GLU A 152 -43.91 0.52 -2.79
N PRO A 153 -45.07 1.05 -3.23
CA PRO A 153 -46.19 1.26 -2.34
C PRO A 153 -46.87 -0.10 -2.13
N ARG A 154 -46.87 -0.56 -0.87
CA ARG A 154 -47.65 -1.72 -0.42
C ARG A 154 -49.13 -1.39 -0.34
#